data_AF-A0A941F001-F1
#
_entry.id   AF-A0A941F001-F1
#
_cell.length_a   1.000
_cell.length_b   1.000
_cell.length_c   1.000
_cell.angle_alpha   90.00
_cell.angle_beta   90.00
_cell.angle_gamma   90.00
#
_symmetry.space_group_name_H-M   'P 1'
#
loop_
_entity.id
_entity.type
_entity.pdbx_description
1 polymer ?
#
loop_
_entity_poly.entity_id
_entity_poly.type
_entity_poly.pdbx_seq_one_letter_code
_entity_poly.pdbx_strand_id
1 'polypeptide(L)'
;GLQTAINAFLVRQGNHLTLVDTGTAQCFGPGLGQVLGNLRASGVDPAEVDEVLLTHAHPDHLCGVLDAQGKPAYPNATVWLSKADADYWLSPASEPTAPKGVRFAFPLARNAVAPYQASGHLGTFSPGDALPGG
;
A
#
# COMPACT_ATOMS: atom_id res chain seq x y z
N GLY A 1 -12.26 24.19 -5.17
CA GLY A 1 -11.61 22.92 -5.54
C GLY A 1 -12.68 21.91 -5.92
N LEU A 2 -12.29 20.83 -6.59
CA LEU A 2 -13.16 19.66 -6.83
C LEU A 2 -12.91 18.64 -5.72
N GLN A 3 -13.96 18.08 -5.16
CA GLN A 3 -13.85 16.99 -4.19
C GLN A 3 -13.52 15.69 -4.92
N THR A 4 -12.44 15.03 -4.51
CA THR A 4 -11.93 13.79 -5.13
C THR A 4 -11.94 12.67 -4.09
N ALA A 5 -12.49 11.51 -4.44
CA ALA A 5 -12.50 10.33 -3.58
C ALA A 5 -11.19 9.55 -3.67
N ILE A 6 -10.81 8.89 -2.57
CA ILE A 6 -9.76 7.86 -2.52
C ILE A 6 -10.46 6.54 -2.18
N ASN A 7 -10.30 5.55 -3.04
CA ASN A 7 -10.94 4.25 -2.90
C ASN A 7 -9.89 3.14 -2.88
N ALA A 8 -10.23 2.05 -2.21
CA ALA A 8 -9.53 0.77 -2.26
C ALA A 8 -10.57 -0.31 -2.55
N PHE A 9 -10.13 -1.45 -3.08
CA PHE A 9 -11.03 -2.54 -3.47
C PHE A 9 -10.65 -3.83 -2.78
N LEU A 10 -11.58 -4.45 -2.07
CA LEU A 10 -11.39 -5.80 -1.54
C LEU A 10 -11.98 -6.81 -2.53
N VAL A 11 -11.17 -7.78 -2.94
CA VAL A 11 -11.57 -8.88 -3.82
C VAL A 11 -11.52 -10.18 -3.02
N ARG A 12 -12.64 -10.92 -3.02
CA ARG A 12 -12.73 -12.24 -2.38
C ARG A 12 -12.82 -13.33 -3.44
N GLN A 13 -11.87 -14.26 -3.41
CA GLN A 13 -11.84 -15.44 -4.27
C GLN A 13 -11.84 -16.69 -3.39
N GLY A 14 -13.03 -17.24 -3.13
CA GLY A 14 -13.19 -18.29 -2.13
C GLY A 14 -12.79 -17.79 -0.73
N ASN A 15 -11.79 -18.43 -0.14
CA ASN A 15 -11.23 -18.05 1.16
C ASN A 15 -10.07 -17.05 1.06
N HIS A 16 -9.65 -16.69 -0.16
CA HIS A 16 -8.54 -15.77 -0.38
C HIS A 16 -9.02 -14.32 -0.46
N LEU A 17 -8.33 -13.41 0.23
CA LEU A 17 -8.63 -11.99 0.30
C LEU A 17 -7.48 -11.14 -0.22
N THR A 18 -7.73 -10.46 -1.33
CA THR A 18 -6.81 -9.48 -1.93
C THR A 18 -7.36 -8.08 -1.76
N LEU A 19 -6.57 -7.18 -1.16
CA LEU A 19 -6.88 -5.75 -1.08
C LEU A 19 -6.08 -4.98 -2.14
N VAL A 20 -6.75 -4.29 -3.04
CA VAL A 20 -6.13 -3.41 -4.04
C VAL A 20 -6.10 -1.99 -3.49
N ASP A 21 -4.89 -1.47 -3.30
CA ASP A 21 -4.55 -0.21 -2.63
C ASP A 21 -5.05 -0.11 -1.17
N THR A 22 -4.51 0.85 -0.41
CA THR A 22 -4.75 0.95 1.04
C THR A 22 -5.14 2.34 1.52
N GLY A 23 -5.19 3.32 0.61
CA GLY A 23 -5.52 4.69 0.97
C GLY A 23 -4.36 5.45 1.62
N THR A 24 -4.68 6.59 2.20
CA THR A 24 -3.70 7.58 2.67
C THR A 24 -3.17 7.36 4.08
N ALA A 25 -3.83 6.54 4.91
CA ALA A 25 -3.73 6.63 6.37
C ALA A 25 -3.66 8.11 6.84
N GLN A 26 -2.61 8.47 7.58
CA GLN A 26 -2.38 9.83 8.07
C GLN A 26 -1.57 10.73 7.11
N CYS A 27 -1.08 10.22 5.97
CA CYS A 27 -0.15 10.95 5.11
C CYS A 27 -0.71 12.28 4.56
N PHE A 28 -2.03 12.38 4.35
CA PHE A 28 -2.69 13.56 3.76
C PHE A 28 -3.51 14.38 4.78
N GLY A 29 -3.35 14.11 6.07
CA GLY A 29 -4.07 14.83 7.13
C GLY A 29 -5.52 14.37 7.34
N PRO A 30 -6.30 15.14 8.12
CA PRO A 30 -7.64 14.74 8.54
C PRO A 30 -8.65 14.76 7.38
N GLY A 31 -9.62 13.85 7.43
CA GLY A 31 -10.68 13.73 6.41
C GLY A 31 -10.44 12.63 5.36
N LEU A 32 -9.27 11.98 5.39
CA LEU A 32 -8.94 10.78 4.60
C LEU A 32 -8.52 9.63 5.55
N GLY A 33 -8.03 8.51 4.99
CA GLY A 33 -7.47 7.40 5.77
C GLY A 33 -8.50 6.40 6.31
N GLN A 34 -9.71 6.36 5.76
CA GLN A 34 -10.81 5.53 6.27
C GLN A 34 -10.73 4.06 5.83
N VAL A 35 -9.85 3.69 4.90
CA VAL A 35 -9.81 2.33 4.30
C VAL A 35 -9.75 1.23 5.35
N LEU A 36 -8.81 1.30 6.31
CA LEU A 36 -8.67 0.30 7.36
C LEU A 36 -9.90 0.20 8.28
N GLY A 37 -10.53 1.35 8.57
CA GLY A 37 -11.77 1.39 9.35
C GLY A 37 -12.96 0.82 8.57
N ASN A 38 -13.06 1.15 7.28
CA ASN A 38 -14.11 0.66 6.39
C ASN A 38 -13.99 -0.84 6.12
N LEU A 39 -12.77 -1.38 6.06
CA LEU A 39 -12.54 -2.82 5.98
C LEU A 39 -13.08 -3.54 7.22
N ARG A 40 -12.79 -3.03 8.42
CA ARG A 40 -13.38 -3.57 9.65
C ARG A 40 -14.90 -3.45 9.67
N ALA A 41 -15.43 -2.32 9.21
CA ALA A 41 -16.87 -2.08 9.14
C ALA A 41 -17.58 -3.00 8.12
N SER A 42 -16.88 -3.51 7.11
CA SER A 42 -17.40 -4.53 6.18
C SER A 42 -17.37 -5.95 6.76
N GLY A 43 -16.89 -6.12 7.99
CA GLY A 43 -16.85 -7.39 8.69
C GLY A 43 -15.58 -8.22 8.44
N VAL A 44 -14.52 -7.61 7.90
CA VAL A 44 -13.24 -8.27 7.64
C VAL A 44 -12.21 -7.81 8.66
N ASP A 45 -11.58 -8.75 9.36
CA ASP A 45 -10.41 -8.47 10.17
C ASP A 45 -9.21 -8.23 9.22
N PRO A 46 -8.46 -7.11 9.36
CA PRO A 46 -7.24 -6.88 8.55
C PRO A 46 -6.21 -8.02 8.61
N ALA A 47 -6.24 -8.86 9.65
CA ALA A 47 -5.40 -10.06 9.74
C ALA A 47 -5.86 -11.20 8.81
N GLU A 48 -7.08 -11.16 8.27
CA GLU A 48 -7.58 -12.10 7.26
C GLU A 48 -7.16 -11.74 5.83
N VAL A 49 -6.59 -10.56 5.60
CA VAL A 49 -6.09 -10.17 4.27
C VAL A 49 -4.83 -10.96 3.97
N ASP A 50 -4.87 -11.74 2.89
CA ASP A 50 -3.75 -12.56 2.43
C ASP A 50 -2.76 -11.74 1.59
N GLU A 51 -3.29 -10.82 0.79
CA GLU A 51 -2.49 -10.01 -0.13
C GLU A 51 -2.95 -8.55 -0.19
N VAL A 52 -1.98 -7.66 -0.30
CA VAL A 52 -2.20 -6.26 -0.65
C VAL A 52 -1.52 -5.98 -1.98
N LEU A 53 -2.30 -5.68 -3.01
CA LEU A 53 -1.79 -5.29 -4.32
C LEU A 53 -1.79 -3.76 -4.45
N LEU A 54 -0.61 -3.16 -4.52
CA LEU A 54 -0.47 -1.73 -4.76
C LEU A 54 -0.44 -1.47 -6.27
N THR A 55 -1.35 -0.62 -6.74
CA THR A 55 -1.34 -0.16 -8.14
C THR A 55 -0.09 0.66 -8.44
N HIS A 56 0.34 1.49 -7.49
CA HIS A 56 1.59 2.24 -7.49
C HIS A 56 1.95 2.76 -6.09
N ALA A 57 3.16 3.28 -5.90
CA ALA A 57 3.69 3.66 -4.59
C ALA A 57 3.43 5.13 -4.19
N HIS A 58 2.37 5.77 -4.69
CA HIS A 58 2.00 7.09 -4.19
C HIS A 58 1.39 7.03 -2.78
N PRO A 59 1.51 8.11 -1.98
CA PRO A 59 1.05 8.11 -0.59
C PRO A 59 -0.45 7.84 -0.40
N ASP A 60 -1.29 8.20 -1.37
CA ASP A 60 -2.73 7.95 -1.34
C ASP A 60 -3.14 6.50 -1.65
N HIS A 61 -2.18 5.67 -2.07
CA HIS A 61 -2.38 4.25 -2.32
C HIS A 61 -1.65 3.39 -1.29
N LEU A 62 -0.42 3.75 -0.93
CA LEU A 62 0.45 2.91 -0.11
C LEU A 62 0.45 3.24 1.38
N CYS A 63 0.19 4.49 1.81
CA CYS A 63 0.39 4.83 3.23
C CYS A 63 -0.49 4.02 4.18
N GLY A 64 -1.63 3.51 3.71
CA GLY A 64 -2.52 2.64 4.48
C GLY A 64 -2.01 1.23 4.75
N VAL A 65 -0.85 0.83 4.24
CA VAL A 65 -0.22 -0.44 4.65
C VAL A 65 0.24 -0.39 6.11
N LEU A 66 0.38 0.80 6.70
CA LEU A 66 0.64 0.99 8.12
C LEU A 66 -0.57 1.58 8.85
N ASP A 67 -0.74 1.19 10.11
CA ASP A 67 -1.69 1.80 11.02
C ASP A 67 -1.19 3.13 11.58
N ALA A 68 -2.02 3.79 12.39
CA ALA A 68 -1.69 5.07 13.01
C ALA A 68 -0.48 5.01 13.98
N GLN A 69 -0.06 3.81 14.37
CA GLN A 69 1.09 3.56 15.24
C GLN A 69 2.34 3.17 14.43
N GLY A 70 2.26 3.16 13.09
CA GLY A 70 3.35 2.76 12.21
C GLY A 70 3.58 1.26 12.16
N LYS A 71 2.62 0.44 12.60
CA LYS A 71 2.69 -1.02 12.54
C LYS A 71 2.00 -1.53 11.27
N PRO A 72 2.34 -2.73 10.76
CA PRO A 72 1.61 -3.36 9.66
C PRO A 72 0.10 -3.38 9.92
N ALA A 73 -0.67 -2.70 9.05
CA ALA A 73 -2.13 -2.68 9.15
C ALA A 73 -2.74 -4.03 8.77
N TYR A 74 -2.05 -4.76 7.88
CA TYR A 74 -2.41 -6.09 7.39
C TYR A 74 -1.27 -7.06 7.74
N PRO A 75 -1.23 -7.61 8.96
CA PRO A 75 -0.03 -8.26 9.51
C PRO A 75 0.33 -9.60 8.85
N ASN A 76 -0.65 -10.30 8.28
CA ASN A 76 -0.44 -11.58 7.61
C ASN A 76 -0.27 -11.45 6.08
N ALA A 77 -0.52 -10.25 5.54
CA ALA A 77 -0.54 -10.05 4.10
C ALA A 77 0.86 -9.99 3.50
N THR A 78 1.01 -10.53 2.28
CA THR A 78 2.10 -10.11 1.39
C THR A 78 1.71 -8.82 0.69
N VAL A 79 2.56 -7.79 0.77
CA VAL A 79 2.39 -6.53 0.04
C VAL A 79 3.12 -6.65 -1.29
N TRP A 80 2.40 -6.55 -2.39
CA TRP A 80 2.89 -6.60 -3.75
C TRP A 80 3.00 -5.20 -4.34
N LEU A 81 4.19 -4.86 -4.83
CA LEU A 81 4.46 -3.62 -5.57
C LEU A 81 5.12 -3.94 -6.92
N SER A 82 4.80 -3.20 -7.98
CA SER A 82 5.48 -3.44 -9.25
C SER A 82 6.99 -3.22 -9.09
N LYS A 83 7.80 -4.06 -9.75
CA LYS A 83 9.27 -3.94 -9.70
C LYS A 83 9.74 -2.56 -10.16
N ALA A 84 9.09 -2.00 -11.19
CA ALA A 84 9.41 -0.67 -11.69
C ALA A 84 9.18 0.42 -10.62
N ASP A 85 8.08 0.34 -9.88
CA ASP A 85 7.79 1.27 -8.79
C ASP A 85 8.73 1.07 -7.60
N ALA A 86 9.05 -0.18 -7.26
CA ALA A 86 10.02 -0.48 -6.21
C ALA A 86 11.39 0.11 -6.54
N ASP A 87 11.89 -0.16 -7.76
CA ASP A 87 13.19 0.34 -8.24
C ASP A 87 13.22 1.89 -8.32
N TYR A 88 12.08 2.54 -8.56
CA TYR A 88 11.98 4.00 -8.58
C TYR A 88 11.81 4.59 -7.17
N TRP A 89 10.69 4.33 -6.50
CA TRP A 89 10.29 5.02 -5.26
C TRP A 89 11.09 4.57 -4.03
N LEU A 90 11.56 3.32 -3.99
CA LEU A 90 12.31 2.81 -2.85
C LEU A 90 13.82 3.06 -2.97
N SER A 91 14.30 3.45 -4.16
CA SER A 91 15.70 3.77 -4.40
C SER A 91 16.04 5.20 -3.97
N PRO A 92 16.98 5.38 -3.01
CA PRO A 92 17.49 6.71 -2.67
C PRO A 92 18.17 7.43 -3.84
N ALA A 93 18.68 6.67 -4.83
CA ALA A 93 19.33 7.24 -6.01
C ALA A 93 18.33 7.89 -6.99
N SER A 94 17.08 7.44 -6.98
CA SER A 94 16.03 7.97 -7.86
C SER A 94 15.50 9.32 -7.35
N GLU A 95 15.39 9.50 -6.04
CA GLU A 95 14.85 10.71 -5.38
C GLU A 95 15.47 12.05 -5.86
N PRO A 96 16.79 12.22 -5.96
CA PRO A 96 17.37 13.50 -6.44
C PRO A 96 17.09 13.79 -7.92
N THR A 97 16.72 12.78 -8.71
CA THR A 97 16.39 12.94 -10.14
C THR A 97 14.94 13.33 -10.37
N ALA A 98 14.05 13.08 -9.40
CA ALA A 98 12.63 13.40 -9.49
C ALA A 98 12.35 14.92 -9.40
N PRO A 99 11.22 15.40 -9.94
CA PRO A 99 10.76 16.78 -9.73
C PRO A 99 10.66 17.11 -8.23
N LYS A 100 11.11 18.31 -7.83
CA LYS A 100 11.14 18.71 -6.39
C LYS A 100 9.80 18.52 -5.68
N GLY A 101 8.69 18.78 -6.39
CA GLY A 101 7.34 18.68 -5.85
C GLY A 101 6.89 17.27 -5.48
N VAL A 102 7.56 16.21 -5.94
CA VAL A 102 7.21 14.81 -5.62
C VAL A 102 8.22 14.12 -4.72
N ARG A 103 9.37 14.74 -4.44
CA ARG A 103 10.45 14.13 -3.65
C ARG A 103 10.01 13.75 -2.24
N PHE A 104 9.04 14.48 -1.67
CA PHE A 104 8.50 14.18 -0.35
C PHE A 104 7.87 12.78 -0.26
N ALA A 105 7.42 12.19 -1.38
CA ALA A 105 6.77 10.89 -1.40
C ALA A 105 7.76 9.71 -1.29
N PHE A 106 9.03 9.90 -1.67
CA PHE A 106 10.06 8.86 -1.60
C PHE A 106 10.31 8.33 -0.17
N PRO A 107 10.58 9.19 0.84
CA PRO A 107 10.71 8.70 2.21
C PRO A 107 9.40 8.11 2.76
N LEU A 108 8.23 8.59 2.33
CA LEU A 108 6.94 7.99 2.72
C LEU A 108 6.82 6.56 2.19
N ALA A 109 7.15 6.34 0.92
CA ALA A 109 7.14 5.01 0.30
C ALA A 109 8.09 4.05 1.01
N ARG A 110 9.35 4.46 1.24
CA ARG A 110 10.33 3.64 1.96
C ARG A 110 9.90 3.30 3.38
N ASN A 111 9.37 4.28 4.13
CA ASN A 111 8.93 4.06 5.50
C ASN A 111 7.70 3.14 5.57
N ALA A 112 6.76 3.29 4.62
CA ALA A 112 5.54 2.49 4.59
C ALA A 112 5.83 1.00 4.37
N VAL A 113 6.74 0.65 3.45
CA VAL A 113 7.05 -0.76 3.15
C VAL A 113 8.11 -1.36 4.08
N ALA A 114 8.88 -0.56 4.81
CA ALA A 114 10.00 -1.05 5.63
C ALA A 114 9.62 -2.19 6.61
N PRO A 115 8.48 -2.15 7.33
CA PRO A 115 8.08 -3.26 8.19
C PRO A 115 7.83 -4.57 7.43
N TYR A 116 7.19 -4.49 6.26
CA TYR A 116 6.92 -5.64 5.39
C TYR A 116 8.19 -6.19 4.76
N GLN A 117 9.11 -5.30 4.35
CA GLN A 117 10.43 -5.71 3.85
C GLN A 117 11.23 -6.43 4.94
N ALA A 118 11.20 -5.91 6.18
CA ALA A 118 11.92 -6.51 7.31
C ALA A 118 11.35 -7.88 7.71
N SER A 119 10.05 -8.12 7.54
CA SER A 119 9.42 -9.41 7.80
C SER A 119 9.43 -10.38 6.60
N GLY A 120 9.97 -9.97 5.45
CA GLY A 120 9.95 -10.77 4.21
C GLY A 120 8.58 -10.84 3.53
N HIS A 121 7.66 -9.94 3.88
CA HIS A 121 6.31 -9.86 3.31
C HIS A 121 6.17 -8.75 2.24
N LEU A 122 7.27 -8.15 1.78
CA LEU A 122 7.27 -7.29 0.60
C LEU A 122 7.67 -8.13 -0.62
N GLY A 123 6.74 -8.31 -1.56
CA GLY A 123 6.96 -8.94 -2.85
C GLY A 123 6.97 -7.92 -3.99
N THR A 124 7.66 -8.25 -5.08
CA THR A 124 7.61 -7.45 -6.32
C THR A 124 7.18 -8.28 -7.52
N PHE A 125 6.47 -7.66 -8.46
CA PHE A 125 6.02 -8.30 -9.69
C PHE A 125 6.33 -7.45 -10.94
N SER A 126 6.38 -8.11 -12.09
CA SER A 126 6.56 -7.53 -13.42
C SER A 126 5.34 -7.82 -14.31
N PRO A 127 5.14 -7.08 -15.41
CA PRO A 127 4.07 -7.39 -16.36
C PRO A 127 4.17 -8.83 -16.87
N GLY A 128 3.08 -9.58 -16.73
CA GLY A 128 3.00 -10.99 -17.14
C GLY A 128 3.29 -12.00 -16.02
N ASP A 129 3.75 -11.55 -14.85
CA ASP A 129 3.87 -12.42 -13.68
C ASP A 129 2.46 -12.80 -13.18
N ALA A 130 2.30 -14.06 -12.78
CA ALA A 130 1.18 -14.47 -11.96
C ALA A 130 1.49 -14.13 -10.50
N LEU A 131 0.57 -13.46 -9.82
CA LEU A 131 0.65 -13.27 -8.37
C LEU A 131 0.16 -14.54 -7.67
N PRO A 132 0.66 -14.86 -6.47
CA PRO A 132 0.07 -15.93 -5.69
C PRO A 132 -1.42 -15.65 -5.45
N GLY A 133 -2.23 -16.70 -5.29
CA GLY A 133 -3.67 -16.53 -5.02
C GLY A 133 -4.59 -16.45 -6.24
N GLY A 134 -4.08 -16.26 -7.47
CA GLY A 134 -4.88 -16.39 -8.70
C GLY A 134 -4.31 -15.66 -9.92
#